data_AF-A0A3N0CS24-F1
#
_entry.id   AF-A0A3N0CS24-F1
#
_cell.length_a   1.000
_cell.length_b   1.000
_cell.length_c   1.000
_cell.angle_alpha   90.00
_cell.angle_beta   90.00
_cell.angle_gamma   90.00
#
_symmetry.space_group_name_H-M   'P 1'
#
loop_
_entity.id
_entity.type
_entity.pdbx_description
1 polymer ?
#
loop_
_entity_poly.entity_id
_entity_poly.type
_entity_poly.pdbx_seq_one_letter_code
_entity_poly.pdbx_strand_id
1 'polypeptide(L)'
;MKTRIDADEWYPVYSIRPDGEHEVEASPDQVDRWKRTFDEFTRAQGELAALYEAAQQVARERAEQKRKDREAAEQEERRRIAREREAEAATRNAALAAMWDRINATNGVVYDAKGNPIGTVINSNHGVRLEPNS
;
A
#
# COMPACT_ATOMS: atom_id res chain seq x y z
N MET A 1 -18.36 54.16 -15.78
CA MET A 1 -17.79 52.88 -16.11
C MET A 1 -17.07 53.04 -17.43
N LYS A 2 -15.76 53.27 -17.34
CA LYS A 2 -14.82 53.32 -18.46
C LYS A 2 -13.48 52.78 -17.98
N THR A 3 -13.01 51.82 -18.74
CA THR A 3 -11.83 51.00 -18.52
C THR A 3 -10.74 51.51 -19.47
N ARG A 4 -9.50 51.65 -19.01
CA ARG A 4 -8.36 51.82 -19.92
C ARG A 4 -7.88 50.44 -20.34
N ILE A 5 -7.78 50.21 -21.64
CA ILE A 5 -7.20 49.01 -22.23
C ILE A 5 -5.83 49.41 -22.74
N ASP A 6 -4.78 49.06 -21.99
CA ASP A 6 -3.41 49.19 -22.48
C ASP A 6 -3.08 47.93 -23.26
N ALA A 7 -2.78 48.13 -24.54
CA ALA A 7 -2.50 47.08 -25.50
C ALA A 7 -1.00 46.82 -25.59
N ASP A 8 -0.34 46.54 -24.47
CA ASP A 8 1.05 46.11 -24.49
C ASP A 8 1.19 44.75 -23.79
N GLU A 9 1.83 43.83 -24.50
CA GLU A 9 2.30 42.50 -24.06
C GLU A 9 1.31 41.32 -24.14
N TRP A 10 1.09 40.86 -25.38
CA TRP A 10 0.88 39.46 -25.84
C TRP A 10 -0.18 38.54 -25.21
N TYR A 11 -0.85 38.95 -24.14
CA TYR A 11 -2.02 38.34 -23.53
C TYR A 11 -2.81 39.48 -22.88
N PRO A 12 -4.12 39.65 -23.14
CA PRO A 12 -4.86 40.71 -22.48
C PRO A 12 -5.08 40.34 -21.01
N VAL A 13 -4.08 40.61 -20.18
CA VAL A 13 -4.22 40.58 -18.72
C VAL A 13 -4.87 41.89 -18.32
N TYR A 14 -6.20 41.92 -18.32
CA TYR A 14 -6.95 43.04 -17.77
C TYR A 14 -6.79 43.06 -16.25
N SER A 15 -5.79 43.77 -15.73
CA SER A 15 -5.67 44.02 -14.30
C SER A 15 -6.54 45.22 -13.92
N ILE A 16 -7.61 44.98 -13.15
CA ILE A 16 -8.36 46.05 -12.50
C ILE A 16 -7.53 46.49 -11.29
N ARG A 17 -6.84 47.63 -11.40
CA ARG A 17 -6.16 48.26 -10.26
C ARG A 17 -7.14 49.21 -9.59
N PRO A 18 -7.33 49.13 -8.26
CA PRO A 18 -8.08 50.14 -7.52
C PRO A 18 -7.16 51.32 -7.24
N ASP A 19 -6.78 52.10 -8.25
CA ASP A 19 -6.26 53.44 -8.02
C ASP A 19 -7.46 54.37 -7.79
N GLY A 20 -7.63 54.83 -6.56
CA GLY A 20 -8.76 55.66 -6.13
C GLY A 20 -8.80 57.07 -6.74
N GLU A 21 -8.21 57.27 -7.92
CA GLU A 21 -8.00 58.59 -8.52
C GLU A 21 -9.06 58.95 -9.58
N HIS A 22 -9.82 57.98 -10.13
CA HIS A 22 -10.73 58.25 -11.26
C HIS A 22 -12.14 57.64 -11.10
N GLU A 23 -13.14 58.51 -10.88
CA GLU A 23 -14.56 58.15 -10.94
C GLU A 23 -14.97 57.82 -12.37
N VAL A 24 -15.78 56.77 -12.52
CA VAL A 24 -16.28 56.40 -13.83
C VAL A 24 -17.80 56.34 -13.85
N GLU A 25 -18.42 57.28 -14.56
CA GLU A 25 -19.87 57.34 -14.78
C GLU A 25 -20.37 56.17 -15.62
N ALA A 26 -21.11 55.28 -14.99
CA ALA A 26 -21.69 54.09 -15.62
C ALA A 26 -23.14 54.36 -15.96
N SER A 27 -23.55 54.03 -17.19
CA SER A 27 -24.99 53.97 -17.44
C SER A 27 -25.62 52.83 -16.64
N PRO A 28 -26.89 52.92 -16.24
CA PRO A 28 -27.60 51.82 -15.58
C PRO A 28 -27.46 50.48 -16.34
N ASP A 29 -27.55 50.52 -17.67
CA ASP A 29 -27.38 49.32 -18.52
C ASP A 29 -25.98 48.70 -18.46
N GLN A 30 -24.94 49.50 -18.19
CA GLN A 30 -23.59 48.97 -17.98
C GLN A 30 -23.50 48.27 -16.63
N VAL A 31 -24.10 48.85 -15.59
CA VAL A 31 -24.15 48.25 -14.25
C VAL A 31 -24.92 46.93 -14.27
N ASP A 32 -26.07 46.88 -14.95
CA ASP A 32 -26.86 45.66 -15.04
C ASP A 32 -26.15 44.54 -15.81
N ARG A 33 -25.47 44.88 -16.92
CA ARG A 33 -24.67 43.90 -17.68
C ARG A 33 -23.56 43.32 -16.82
N TRP A 34 -22.84 44.18 -16.11
CA TRP A 34 -21.78 43.75 -15.21
C TRP A 34 -22.27 42.86 -14.09
N LYS A 35 -23.39 43.24 -13.47
CA LYS A 35 -23.98 42.44 -12.40
C LYS A 35 -24.36 41.05 -12.91
N ARG A 36 -24.99 40.95 -14.09
CA ARG A 36 -25.28 39.66 -14.73
C ARG A 36 -24.01 38.84 -14.99
N THR A 37 -22.99 39.45 -15.58
CA THR A 37 -21.72 38.76 -15.84
C THR A 37 -21.04 38.30 -14.57
N PHE A 38 -21.07 39.11 -13.51
CA PHE A 38 -20.52 38.76 -12.20
C PHE A 38 -21.28 37.61 -11.55
N ASP A 39 -22.61 37.63 -11.61
CA ASP A 39 -23.47 36.58 -11.06
C ASP A 39 -23.26 35.25 -11.81
N GLU A 40 -23.19 35.29 -13.14
CA GLU A 40 -22.88 34.12 -13.98
C GLU A 40 -21.49 33.55 -13.70
N PHE A 41 -20.48 34.43 -13.59
CA PHE A 41 -19.12 34.02 -13.23
C PHE A 41 -19.09 33.36 -11.85
N THR A 42 -19.74 33.97 -10.86
CA THR A 42 -19.81 33.44 -9.49
C THR A 42 -20.50 32.09 -9.47
N ARG A 43 -21.58 31.90 -10.24
CA ARG A 43 -22.25 30.61 -10.38
C ARG A 43 -21.33 29.56 -11.00
N ALA A 44 -20.64 29.90 -12.09
CA ALA A 44 -19.72 28.99 -12.76
C ALA A 44 -18.54 28.57 -11.86
N GLN A 45 -18.00 29.51 -11.07
CA GLN A 45 -16.96 29.21 -10.07
C GLN A 45 -17.48 28.25 -8.99
N GLY A 46 -18.72 28.44 -8.52
CA GLY A 46 -19.35 27.53 -7.56
C GLY A 46 -19.54 26.12 -8.11
N GLU A 47 -20.02 25.99 -9.35
CA GLU A 47 -20.16 24.69 -10.03
C GLU A 47 -18.80 23.99 -10.21
N LEU A 48 -17.76 24.74 -10.59
CA LEU A 48 -16.41 24.20 -10.76
C LEU A 48 -15.82 23.71 -9.43
N ALA A 49 -16.00 24.49 -8.36
CA ALA A 49 -15.57 24.10 -7.01
C ALA A 49 -16.24 22.79 -6.56
N ALA A 50 -17.55 22.65 -6.77
CA ALA A 50 -18.28 21.43 -6.43
C ALA A 50 -17.78 20.21 -7.22
N LEU A 51 -17.53 20.36 -8.52
CA LEU A 51 -16.96 19.29 -9.34
C LEU A 51 -15.55 18.91 -8.89
N TYR A 52 -14.74 19.90 -8.51
CA TYR A 52 -13.39 19.67 -8.02
C TYR A 52 -13.39 18.90 -6.69
N GLU A 53 -14.26 19.27 -5.75
CA GLU A 53 -14.43 18.55 -4.48
C GLU A 53 -14.88 17.10 -4.69
N ALA A 54 -15.87 16.89 -5.57
CA ALA A 54 -16.33 15.55 -5.92
C ALA A 54 -15.21 14.70 -6.54
N ALA A 55 -14.42 15.28 -7.45
CA ALA A 55 -13.27 14.60 -8.05
C ALA A 55 -12.20 14.24 -7.00
N GLN A 56 -11.91 15.14 -6.05
CA GLN A 56 -11.00 14.86 -4.95
C GLN A 56 -11.51 13.75 -4.03
N GLN A 57 -12.82 13.69 -3.77
CA GLN A 57 -13.40 12.61 -2.97
C GLN A 57 -13.22 11.26 -3.64
N VAL A 58 -13.56 11.14 -4.93
CA VAL A 58 -13.36 9.91 -5.70
C VAL A 58 -11.89 9.49 -5.73
N ALA A 59 -10.97 10.46 -5.87
CA ALA A 59 -9.53 10.17 -5.83
C ALA A 59 -9.09 9.60 -4.48
N ARG A 60 -9.61 10.15 -3.37
CA ARG A 60 -9.33 9.66 -2.01
C ARG A 60 -9.87 8.24 -1.80
N GLU A 61 -11.11 7.98 -2.20
CA GLU A 61 -11.74 6.66 -2.09
C GLU A 61 -10.97 5.59 -2.88
N ARG A 62 -10.56 5.91 -4.11
CA ARG A 62 -9.73 5.00 -4.93
C ARG A 62 -8.37 4.72 -4.31
N ALA A 63 -7.73 5.74 -3.74
CA ALA A 63 -6.45 5.57 -3.06
C ALA A 63 -6.58 4.68 -1.81
N GLU A 64 -7.63 4.87 -1.02
CA GLU A 64 -7.91 4.05 0.16
C GLU A 64 -8.22 2.60 -0.23
N GLN A 65 -9.03 2.38 -1.27
CA GLN A 65 -9.34 1.05 -1.75
C GLN A 65 -8.07 0.33 -2.22
N LYS A 66 -7.22 1.00 -3.01
CA LYS A 66 -5.94 0.44 -3.45
C LYS A 66 -5.02 0.07 -2.28
N ARG A 67 -5.05 0.86 -1.20
CA ARG A 67 -4.30 0.54 0.03
C ARG A 67 -4.84 -0.73 0.70
N LYS A 68 -6.17 -0.83 0.86
CA LYS A 68 -6.83 -2.01 1.44
C LYS A 68 -6.55 -3.27 0.63
N ASP A 69 -6.64 -3.19 -0.70
CA ASP A 69 -6.36 -4.32 -1.59
C ASP A 69 -4.91 -4.81 -1.45
N ARG A 70 -3.96 -3.87 -1.35
CA ARG A 70 -2.55 -4.19 -1.13
C ARG A 70 -2.33 -4.85 0.24
N GLU A 71 -2.90 -4.29 1.30
CA GLU A 71 -2.80 -4.85 2.65
C GLU A 71 -3.40 -6.26 2.71
N ALA A 72 -4.54 -6.50 2.05
CA ALA A 72 -5.16 -7.81 1.96
C ALA A 72 -4.26 -8.82 1.21
N ALA A 73 -3.68 -8.42 0.08
CA ALA A 73 -2.76 -9.26 -0.68
C ALA A 73 -1.50 -9.61 0.14
N GLU A 74 -0.92 -8.65 0.85
CA GLU A 74 0.23 -8.88 1.73
C GLU A 74 -0.12 -9.81 2.90
N GLN A 75 -1.32 -9.71 3.47
CA GLN A 75 -1.77 -10.64 4.52
C GLN A 75 -1.96 -12.06 4.01
N GLU A 76 -2.56 -12.23 2.82
CA GLU A 76 -2.74 -13.55 2.23
C GLU A 76 -1.40 -14.22 1.89
N GLU A 77 -0.44 -13.45 1.37
CA GLU A 77 0.91 -13.93 1.11
C GLU A 77 1.60 -14.41 2.39
N ARG A 78 1.50 -13.64 3.48
CA ARG A 78 2.04 -14.03 4.80
C ARG A 78 1.40 -15.33 5.30
N ARG A 79 0.09 -15.49 5.13
CA ARG A 79 -0.63 -16.72 5.50
C ARG A 79 -0.21 -17.91 4.64
N ARG A 80 0.04 -17.70 3.35
CA ARG A 80 0.57 -18.75 2.47
C ARG A 80 1.95 -19.22 2.94
N ILE A 81 2.88 -18.28 3.14
CA ILE A 81 4.24 -18.58 3.61
C ILE A 81 4.20 -19.29 4.98
N ALA A 82 3.31 -18.87 5.89
CA ALA A 82 3.16 -19.52 7.19
C ALA A 82 2.70 -20.98 7.05
N ARG A 83 1.70 -21.25 6.20
CA ARG A 83 1.22 -22.61 5.93
C ARG A 83 2.30 -23.50 5.31
N GLU A 84 3.07 -22.96 4.37
CA GLU A 84 4.19 -23.69 3.73
C GLU A 84 5.25 -24.07 4.77
N ARG A 85 5.65 -23.12 5.63
CA ARG A 85 6.60 -23.38 6.71
C ARG A 85 6.09 -24.41 7.72
N GLU A 86 4.81 -24.36 8.05
CA GLU A 86 4.19 -25.33 8.94
C GLU A 86 4.19 -26.74 8.33
N ALA A 87 3.88 -26.86 7.04
CA ALA A 87 3.94 -28.13 6.31
C ALA A 87 5.38 -28.67 6.22
N GLU A 88 6.36 -27.81 5.93
CA GLU A 88 7.78 -28.19 5.96
C GLU A 88 8.25 -28.64 7.35
N ALA A 89 7.81 -27.94 8.40
CA ALA A 89 8.12 -28.33 9.77
C ALA A 89 7.49 -29.69 10.11
N ALA A 90 6.24 -29.93 9.72
CA ALA A 90 5.55 -31.19 9.93
C ALA A 90 6.26 -32.36 9.23
N THR A 91 6.67 -32.17 7.97
CA THR A 91 7.43 -33.19 7.22
C THR A 91 8.80 -33.47 7.84
N ARG A 92 9.53 -32.43 8.26
CA ARG A 92 10.80 -32.59 8.98
C ARG A 92 10.62 -33.33 10.30
N ASN A 93 9.60 -32.97 11.08
CA ASN A 93 9.32 -33.61 12.35
C ASN A 93 8.91 -35.08 12.17
N ALA A 94 8.11 -35.41 11.16
CA ALA A 94 7.75 -36.77 10.83
C ALA A 94 8.98 -37.61 10.42
N ALA A 95 9.90 -37.03 9.63
CA ALA A 95 11.15 -37.70 9.26
C ALA A 95 12.05 -37.96 10.48
N LEU A 96 12.16 -36.99 11.39
CA LEU A 96 12.89 -37.15 12.65
C LEU A 96 12.26 -38.22 13.54
N ALA A 97 10.93 -38.23 13.66
CA ALA A 97 10.21 -39.25 14.42
C ALA A 97 10.46 -40.65 13.84
N ALA A 98 10.34 -40.83 12.53
CA ALA A 98 10.61 -42.11 11.87
C ALA A 98 12.07 -42.57 12.04
N MET A 99 13.03 -41.64 12.07
CA MET A 99 14.43 -41.94 12.37
C MET A 99 14.57 -42.45 13.81
N TRP A 100 13.96 -41.78 14.77
CA TRP A 100 13.97 -42.20 16.18
C TRP A 100 13.27 -43.54 16.39
N ASP A 101 12.15 -43.80 15.73
CA ASP A 101 11.46 -45.09 15.80
C ASP A 101 12.35 -46.24 15.31
N ARG A 102 13.13 -46.03 14.23
CA ARG A 102 14.11 -47.03 13.76
C ARG A 102 15.23 -47.26 14.76
N ILE A 103 15.77 -46.19 15.35
CA ILE A 103 16.81 -46.27 16.39
C ILE A 103 16.28 -47.05 17.59
N ASN A 104 15.06 -46.75 18.04
CA ASN A 104 14.44 -47.44 19.18
C ASN A 104 14.15 -48.91 18.86
N ALA A 105 13.72 -49.24 17.63
CA ALA A 105 13.49 -50.60 17.20
C ALA A 105 14.77 -51.47 17.20
N THR A 106 15.96 -50.86 17.04
CA THR A 106 17.24 -51.56 17.17
C THR A 106 17.87 -51.45 18.56
N ASN A 107 17.13 -50.98 19.57
CA ASN A 107 17.64 -50.64 20.91
C ASN A 107 18.86 -49.70 20.85
N GLY A 108 18.90 -48.80 19.87
CA GLY A 108 20.00 -47.88 19.63
C GLY A 108 21.14 -48.47 18.81
N VAL A 109 21.17 -49.77 18.53
CA VAL A 109 22.31 -50.42 17.86
C VAL A 109 22.38 -50.04 16.38
N VAL A 110 23.55 -49.60 15.93
CA VAL A 110 23.90 -49.26 14.54
C VAL A 110 24.76 -50.36 13.97
N TYR A 111 24.53 -50.72 12.70
CA TYR A 111 25.24 -51.78 12.01
C TYR A 111 26.02 -51.25 10.80
N ASP A 112 27.14 -51.87 10.44
CA ASP A 112 27.87 -51.58 9.21
C ASP A 112 27.17 -52.16 7.95
N ALA A 113 27.73 -51.90 6.77
CA ALA A 113 27.22 -52.41 5.50
C ALA A 113 27.25 -53.96 5.36
N LYS A 114 27.93 -54.66 6.28
CA LYS A 114 28.02 -56.13 6.35
C LYS A 114 27.10 -56.72 7.43
N GLY A 115 26.37 -55.88 8.18
CA GLY A 115 25.46 -56.29 9.24
C GLY A 115 26.13 -56.50 10.60
N ASN A 116 27.37 -56.06 10.82
CA ASN A 116 28.02 -56.14 12.13
C ASN A 116 27.64 -54.92 13.00
N PRO A 117 27.33 -55.09 14.30
CA PRO A 117 27.02 -53.97 15.18
C PRO A 117 28.28 -53.13 15.43
N ILE A 118 28.23 -51.84 15.12
CA ILE A 118 29.37 -50.90 15.23
C ILE A 118 29.25 -49.93 16.42
N GLY A 119 28.09 -49.84 17.05
CA GLY A 119 27.88 -48.98 18.20
C GLY A 119 26.41 -48.80 18.56
N THR A 120 26.15 -48.03 19.61
CA THR A 120 24.81 -47.70 20.11
C THR A 120 24.62 -46.20 20.13
N VAL A 121 23.51 -45.72 19.56
CA VAL A 121 23.09 -44.32 19.60
C VAL A 121 22.43 -44.06 20.95
N ILE A 122 22.94 -43.06 21.66
CA ILE A 122 22.42 -42.63 22.94
C ILE A 122 21.96 -41.19 22.83
N ASN A 123 20.72 -40.94 23.24
CA ASN A 123 20.20 -39.59 23.39
C ASN A 123 20.55 -39.08 24.80
N SER A 124 21.33 -38.01 24.88
CA SER A 124 21.76 -37.38 26.12
C SER A 124 21.21 -35.96 26.23
N ASN A 125 21.29 -35.35 27.42
CA ASN A 125 20.93 -33.94 27.61
C ASN A 125 21.73 -32.96 26.75
N HIS A 126 22.84 -33.42 26.13
CA HIS A 126 23.67 -32.63 25.21
C HIS A 126 23.48 -33.01 23.73
N GLY A 127 22.48 -33.84 23.41
CA GLY A 127 22.18 -34.29 22.07
C GLY A 127 22.51 -35.77 21.83
N VAL A 128 22.57 -36.13 20.55
CA VAL A 128 22.72 -37.51 20.08
C VAL A 128 24.20 -37.86 19.93
N ARG A 129 24.65 -38.94 20.57
CA ARG A 129 26.03 -39.46 20.43
C ARG A 129 26.03 -40.94 20.05
N LEU A 130 27.03 -41.35 19.28
CA LEU A 130 27.28 -42.76 18.96
C LEU A 130 28.38 -43.28 19.88
N GLU A 131 28.09 -44.31 20.68
CA GLU A 131 29.08 -45.02 21.48
C GLU A 131 29.50 -46.31 20.75
N PRO A 132 30.79 -46.49 20.42
CA PRO A 132 31.23 -47.71 19.74
C PRO A 132 31.10 -48.93 20.65
N ASN A 133 30.69 -50.07 20.06
CA ASN A 133 30.66 -51.33 20.80
C ASN A 133 32.11 -51.82 20.99
N SER A 134 32.47 -52.18 22.22
CA SER A 134 33.79 -52.71 22.60
C SER A 134 34.02 -54.14 22.13
#